data_AF-A0A938SK17-F1
#
_entry.id   AF-A0A938SK17-F1
#
_cell.length_a   1.000
_cell.length_b   1.000
_cell.length_c   1.000
_cell.angle_alpha   90.00
_cell.angle_beta   90.00
_cell.angle_gamma   90.00
#
_symmetry.space_group_name_H-M   'P 1'
#
loop_
_entity.id
_entity.type
_entity.pdbx_description
1 polymer ?
#
loop_
_entity_poly.entity_id
_entity_poly.type
_entity_poly.pdbx_seq_one_letter_code
_entity_poly.pdbx_strand_id
1 'polypeptide(L)'
;MAIWIFRAVFMLGGGSAGYRVAKIADWNPFDGLVLGLVGALVLILVELAFTKAPVSSISAIVFGLLIGIIFSIVFYHVILLIFGDEANLLLGYRLERNPNNPEARPIHVPRVTQDEFKQLLELALTVLFCYLGVAVLYQTRDSFNFIIPYVEFKKQEKGIRPVILDTSA
;
A
#
# COMPACT_ATOMS: atom_id res chain seq x y z
N MET A 1 -0.36 -22.20 -18.52
CA MET A 1 -1.74 -22.72 -18.49
C MET A 1 -2.56 -22.17 -17.32
N ALA A 2 -2.05 -22.21 -16.08
CA ALA A 2 -2.80 -21.76 -14.90
C ALA A 2 -3.35 -20.32 -14.95
N ILE A 3 -2.62 -19.36 -15.53
CA ILE A 3 -3.06 -17.95 -15.62
C ILE A 3 -4.39 -17.76 -16.37
N TRP A 4 -4.65 -18.58 -17.39
CA TRP A 4 -5.90 -18.51 -18.17
C TRP A 4 -7.11 -18.95 -17.33
N ILE A 5 -6.90 -19.89 -16.41
CA ILE A 5 -7.94 -20.36 -15.50
C ILE A 5 -8.32 -19.26 -14.52
N PHE A 6 -7.33 -18.56 -13.94
CA PHE A 6 -7.60 -17.44 -13.03
C PHE A 6 -8.38 -16.31 -13.71
N ARG A 7 -8.05 -15.96 -14.96
CA ARG A 7 -8.79 -14.93 -15.72
C ARG A 7 -10.22 -15.34 -16.04
N ALA A 8 -10.45 -16.61 -16.38
CA ALA A 8 -11.79 -17.14 -16.61
C ALA A 8 -12.63 -17.08 -15.32
N VAL A 9 -12.05 -17.49 -14.18
CA VAL A 9 -12.70 -17.41 -12.87
C VAL A 9 -13.00 -15.95 -12.49
N PHE A 10 -12.07 -15.03 -12.75
CA PHE A 10 -12.27 -13.60 -12.47
C PHE A 10 -13.37 -12.98 -13.34
N MET A 11 -13.47 -13.33 -14.63
CA MET A 11 -14.56 -12.89 -15.49
C MET A 11 -15.93 -13.40 -15.00
N LEU A 12 -16.01 -14.66 -14.59
CA LEU A 12 -17.23 -15.23 -13.99
C LEU A 12 -17.57 -14.53 -12.66
N GLY A 13 -16.56 -14.27 -11.84
CA GLY A 13 -16.70 -13.53 -10.58
C GLY A 13 -17.21 -12.10 -10.80
N GLY A 14 -16.57 -11.34 -11.68
CA GLY A 14 -16.94 -9.96 -12.01
C GLY A 14 -18.35 -9.84 -12.59
N GLY A 15 -18.72 -10.74 -13.51
CA GLY A 15 -20.09 -10.81 -14.04
C GLY A 15 -21.13 -11.14 -12.95
N SER A 16 -20.85 -12.13 -12.10
CA SER A 16 -21.76 -12.50 -11.00
C SER A 16 -21.91 -11.39 -9.95
N ALA A 17 -20.82 -10.70 -9.61
CA ALA A 17 -20.83 -9.54 -8.73
C ALA A 17 -21.64 -8.38 -9.33
N GLY A 18 -21.43 -8.07 -10.61
CA GLY A 18 -22.18 -7.03 -11.33
C GLY A 18 -23.69 -7.32 -11.35
N TYR A 19 -24.08 -8.57 -11.62
CA TYR A 19 -25.48 -8.99 -11.56
C TYR A 19 -26.08 -8.82 -10.15
N ARG A 20 -25.33 -9.20 -9.10
CA ARG A 20 -25.77 -9.05 -7.70
C ARG A 20 -25.93 -7.59 -7.29
N VAL A 21 -24.98 -6.73 -7.67
CA VAL A 21 -25.03 -5.30 -7.37
C VAL A 21 -26.23 -4.64 -8.04
N ALA A 22 -26.52 -4.97 -9.31
CA ALA A 22 -27.69 -4.42 -9.99
C ALA A 22 -29.01 -4.82 -9.31
N LYS A 23 -29.13 -6.06 -8.82
CA LYS A 23 -30.33 -6.47 -8.06
C LYS A 23 -30.48 -5.75 -6.72
N ILE A 24 -29.39 -5.35 -6.08
CA ILE A 24 -29.42 -4.61 -4.80
C ILE A 24 -29.75 -3.13 -5.05
N ALA A 25 -29.30 -2.58 -6.18
CA ALA A 25 -29.53 -1.19 -6.56
C ALA A 25 -30.85 -0.96 -7.33
N ASP A 26 -31.72 -1.96 -7.44
CA ASP A 26 -32.96 -1.95 -8.24
C ASP A 26 -32.75 -1.56 -9.72
N TRP A 27 -31.57 -1.87 -10.28
CA TRP A 27 -31.27 -1.68 -11.70
C TRP A 27 -31.59 -2.94 -12.49
N ASN A 28 -31.64 -2.81 -13.82
CA ASN A 28 -31.75 -3.97 -14.70
C ASN A 28 -30.57 -4.93 -14.46
N PRO A 29 -30.82 -6.21 -14.13
CA PRO A 29 -29.74 -7.15 -13.80
C PRO A 29 -28.79 -7.43 -14.97
N PHE A 30 -29.28 -7.32 -16.21
CA PHE A 30 -28.47 -7.46 -17.41
C PHE A 30 -27.45 -6.34 -17.56
N ASP A 31 -27.82 -5.10 -17.25
CA ASP A 31 -26.91 -3.95 -17.32
C ASP A 31 -25.79 -4.09 -16.27
N GLY A 32 -26.12 -4.59 -15.07
CA GLY A 32 -25.14 -4.93 -14.05
C GLY A 32 -24.17 -6.03 -14.46
N LEU A 33 -24.67 -7.09 -15.10
CA LEU A 33 -23.84 -8.19 -15.61
C LEU A 33 -22.85 -7.70 -16.67
N VAL A 34 -23.32 -6.91 -17.64
CA VAL A 34 -22.48 -6.33 -18.70
C VAL A 34 -21.42 -5.41 -18.11
N LEU A 35 -21.81 -4.53 -17.19
CA LEU A 35 -20.87 -3.61 -16.54
C LEU A 35 -19.83 -4.36 -15.71
N GLY A 36 -20.22 -5.43 -15.02
CA GLY A 36 -19.30 -6.31 -14.29
C GLY A 36 -18.30 -7.04 -15.20
N LEU A 37 -18.77 -7.56 -16.34
CA LEU A 37 -17.90 -8.21 -17.33
C LEU A 37 -16.94 -7.23 -18.03
N VAL A 38 -17.43 -6.03 -18.39
CA VAL A 38 -16.59 -4.98 -18.97
C VAL A 38 -15.54 -4.51 -17.96
N GLY A 39 -15.92 -4.29 -16.70
CA GLY A 39 -14.98 -3.94 -15.63
C GLY A 39 -13.92 -5.01 -15.42
N ALA A 40 -14.31 -6.29 -15.41
CA ALA A 40 -13.38 -7.40 -15.29
C ALA A 40 -12.43 -7.49 -16.49
N LEU A 41 -12.93 -7.28 -17.71
CA LEU A 41 -12.12 -7.24 -18.93
C LEU A 41 -11.09 -6.10 -18.88
N VAL A 42 -11.52 -4.89 -18.49
CA VAL A 42 -10.63 -3.73 -18.36
C VAL A 42 -9.51 -4.03 -17.36
N LEU A 43 -9.83 -4.60 -16.20
CA LEU A 43 -8.82 -4.99 -15.21
C LEU A 43 -7.84 -6.03 -15.76
N ILE A 44 -8.31 -7.02 -16.52
CA ILE A 44 -7.43 -8.00 -17.18
C ILE A 44 -6.52 -7.33 -18.21
N LEU A 45 -7.02 -6.35 -18.98
CA LEU A 45 -6.21 -5.58 -19.93
C LEU A 45 -5.14 -4.75 -19.21
N VAL A 46 -5.49 -4.15 -18.07
CA VAL A 46 -4.54 -3.44 -17.21
C VAL A 46 -3.48 -4.41 -16.67
N GLU A 47 -3.87 -5.58 -16.14
CA GLU A 47 -2.94 -6.62 -15.70
C GLU A 47 -1.98 -7.05 -16.82
N LEU A 48 -2.48 -7.23 -18.04
CA LEU A 48 -1.68 -7.58 -19.21
C LEU A 48 -0.62 -6.51 -19.53
N ALA A 49 -0.92 -5.23 -19.33
CA ALA A 49 0.04 -4.16 -19.49
C ALA A 49 1.17 -4.22 -18.44
N PHE A 50 0.85 -4.63 -17.20
CA PHE A 50 1.81 -4.71 -16.08
C PHE A 50 2.57 -6.05 -15.97
N THR A 51 2.12 -7.10 -16.66
CA THR A 51 2.70 -8.47 -16.56
C THR A 51 4.19 -8.53 -16.94
N LYS A 52 4.71 -7.54 -17.67
CA LYS A 52 6.13 -7.48 -18.07
C LYS A 52 7.06 -6.91 -16.99
N ALA A 53 6.53 -6.39 -15.88
CA ALA A 53 7.37 -5.85 -14.82
C ALA A 53 8.11 -7.00 -14.11
N PRO A 54 9.44 -6.91 -13.92
CA PRO A 54 10.18 -7.93 -13.17
C PRO A 54 9.68 -7.96 -11.71
N VAL A 55 9.78 -9.12 -11.07
CA VAL A 55 9.35 -9.31 -9.67
C VAL A 55 10.04 -8.32 -8.73
N SER A 56 11.27 -7.89 -9.06
CA SER A 56 12.02 -6.85 -8.34
C SER A 56 11.34 -5.48 -8.37
N SER A 57 10.59 -5.15 -9.42
CA SER A 57 9.83 -3.89 -9.50
C SER A 57 8.65 -3.89 -8.53
N ILE A 58 7.93 -5.00 -8.44
CA ILE A 58 6.77 -5.12 -7.55
C ILE A 58 7.22 -5.05 -6.10
N SER A 59 8.28 -5.80 -5.74
CA SER A 59 8.83 -5.75 -4.39
C SER A 59 9.35 -4.36 -4.05
N ALA A 60 10.08 -3.69 -4.96
CA ALA A 60 10.57 -2.34 -4.74
C ALA A 60 9.45 -1.32 -4.49
N ILE A 61 8.34 -1.39 -5.23
CA ILE A 61 7.18 -0.52 -5.02
C ILE A 61 6.54 -0.79 -3.65
N VAL A 62 6.31 -2.06 -3.30
CA VAL A 62 5.68 -2.43 -2.02
C VAL A 62 6.56 -2.04 -0.82
N PHE A 63 7.86 -2.35 -0.87
CA PHE A 63 8.80 -1.96 0.16
C PHE A 63 8.95 -0.43 0.22
N GLY A 64 8.95 0.25 -0.93
CA GLY A 64 9.03 1.71 -1.02
C GLY A 64 7.84 2.40 -0.35
N LEU A 65 6.64 1.89 -0.59
CA LEU A 65 5.42 2.38 0.02
C LEU A 65 5.38 2.09 1.53
N LEU A 66 5.78 0.89 1.95
CA LEU A 66 5.87 0.52 3.36
C LEU A 66 6.85 1.43 4.11
N ILE A 67 8.08 1.55 3.59
CA ILE A 67 9.12 2.41 4.17
C ILE A 67 8.65 3.87 4.15
N GLY A 68 8.06 4.34 3.04
CA GLY A 68 7.53 5.70 2.92
C GLY A 68 6.45 6.03 3.96
N ILE A 69 5.53 5.11 4.24
CA ILE A 69 4.52 5.29 5.30
C ILE A 69 5.20 5.39 6.67
N ILE A 70 6.16 4.50 6.97
CA ILE A 70 6.91 4.54 8.24
C ILE A 70 7.64 5.88 8.40
N PHE A 71 8.35 6.32 7.36
CA PHE A 71 9.05 7.61 7.39
C PHE A 71 8.08 8.78 7.55
N SER A 72 6.94 8.78 6.86
CA SER A 72 5.91 9.81 7.04
C SER A 72 5.44 9.91 8.49
N ILE A 73 5.10 8.77 9.09
CA ILE A 73 4.63 8.72 10.48
C ILE A 73 5.71 9.29 11.42
N VAL A 74 6.94 8.81 11.31
CA VAL A 74 8.05 9.29 12.16
C VAL A 74 8.30 10.78 11.94
N PHE A 75 8.32 11.24 10.69
CA PHE A 75 8.63 12.62 10.34
C PHE A 75 7.53 13.59 10.77
N TYR A 76 6.26 13.20 10.64
CA TYR A 76 5.13 13.95 11.18
C TYR A 76 5.28 14.16 12.68
N HIS A 77 5.67 13.12 13.44
CA HIS A 77 5.92 13.25 14.87
C HIS A 77 7.13 14.13 15.18
N VAL A 78 8.19 14.09 14.37
CA VAL A 78 9.34 15.00 14.50
C VAL A 78 8.92 16.45 14.28
N ILE A 79 8.11 16.73 13.26
CA ILE A 79 7.58 18.07 13.02
C ILE A 79 6.71 18.51 14.19
N LEU A 80 5.82 17.66 14.69
CA LEU A 80 5.03 17.98 15.88
C LEU A 80 5.90 18.22 17.11
N LEU A 81 7.00 17.50 17.27
CA LEU A 81 7.94 17.70 18.37
C LEU A 81 8.65 19.06 18.27
N ILE A 82 9.06 19.46 17.06
CA ILE A 82 9.78 20.72 16.80
C ILE A 82 8.85 21.94 16.90
N PHE A 83 7.66 21.85 16.31
CA PHE A 83 6.72 22.96 16.18
C PHE A 83 5.59 22.94 17.21
N GLY A 84 5.54 21.93 18.09
CA GLY A 84 4.41 21.63 18.95
C GLY A 84 3.97 22.76 19.88
N ASP A 85 4.92 23.55 20.40
CA ASP A 85 4.62 24.68 21.27
C ASP A 85 4.45 26.01 20.51
N GLU A 86 5.21 26.26 19.45
CA GLU A 86 5.15 27.52 18.69
C GLU A 86 3.98 27.59 17.70
N ALA A 87 3.46 26.45 17.23
CA ALA A 87 2.24 26.43 16.41
C ALA A 87 1.04 26.99 17.19
N ASN A 88 0.97 26.74 18.50
CA ASN A 88 -0.07 27.32 19.37
C ASN A 88 0.07 28.85 19.50
N LEU A 89 1.31 29.36 19.38
CA LEU A 89 1.67 30.76 19.53
C LEU A 89 1.44 31.57 18.24
N LEU A 90 1.70 30.95 17.08
CA LEU A 90 1.46 31.52 15.75
C LEU A 90 -0.01 31.44 15.31
N LEU A 91 -0.78 30.48 15.83
CA LEU A 91 -2.20 30.27 15.48
C LEU A 91 -3.19 30.97 16.42
N GLY A 92 -2.72 31.95 17.21
CA GLY A 92 -3.61 32.91 17.85
C GLY A 92 -4.21 32.46 19.18
N TYR A 93 -3.55 31.60 19.96
CA TYR A 93 -3.93 31.37 21.36
C TYR A 93 -3.19 32.29 22.34
N ARG A 94 -2.88 33.53 21.94
CA ARG A 94 -2.75 34.59 22.93
C ARG A 94 -4.16 34.73 23.50
N LEU A 95 -4.41 34.09 24.65
CA LEU A 95 -5.63 34.26 25.42
C LEU A 95 -5.95 35.76 25.38
N GLU A 96 -7.03 36.14 24.70
CA GLU A 96 -7.50 37.50 24.72
C GLU A 96 -8.05 37.72 26.13
N ARG A 97 -7.11 37.92 27.07
CA ARG A 97 -7.36 38.22 28.46
C ARG A 97 -8.06 39.57 28.39
N ASN A 98 -9.39 39.53 28.45
CA ASN A 98 -10.23 40.71 28.44
C ASN A 98 -9.67 41.69 29.48
N PRO A 99 -9.04 42.81 29.07
CA PRO A 99 -8.33 43.69 29.99
C PRO A 99 -9.30 44.35 30.99
N ASN A 100 -10.60 44.34 30.68
CA ASN A 100 -11.65 44.94 31.50
C ASN A 100 -12.31 43.93 32.47
N ASN A 101 -12.02 42.62 32.35
CA ASN A 101 -12.50 41.61 33.30
C ASN A 101 -11.48 40.46 33.41
N PRO A 102 -10.54 40.52 34.37
CA PRO A 102 -9.49 39.52 34.55
C PRO A 102 -9.99 38.15 35.07
N GLU A 103 -11.27 38.02 35.45
CA GLU A 103 -11.88 36.77 35.91
C GLU A 103 -12.75 36.07 34.85
N ALA A 104 -12.87 36.65 33.65
CA ALA A 104 -13.61 36.04 32.56
C ALA A 104 -12.93 34.71 32.13
N ARG A 105 -13.71 33.62 32.14
CA ARG A 105 -13.26 32.33 31.61
C ARG A 105 -12.81 32.50 30.16
N PRO A 106 -11.69 31.89 29.74
CA PRO A 106 -11.18 32.06 28.39
C PRO A 106 -12.25 31.69 27.36
N ILE A 107 -12.50 32.59 26.41
CA ILE A 107 -13.45 32.40 25.31
C ILE A 107 -13.01 31.16 24.53
N HIS A 108 -13.88 30.15 24.45
CA HIS A 108 -13.58 28.90 23.76
C HIS A 108 -13.63 29.15 22.24
N VAL A 109 -12.49 29.50 21.66
CA VAL A 109 -12.35 29.69 20.21
C VAL A 109 -12.52 28.32 19.54
N PRO A 110 -13.42 28.16 18.56
CA PRO A 110 -13.68 26.85 17.95
C PRO A 110 -12.42 26.28 17.30
N ARG A 111 -12.08 25.03 17.64
CA ARG A 111 -10.87 24.27 17.25
C ARG A 111 -10.74 23.94 15.74
N VAL A 112 -11.65 24.42 14.90
CA VAL A 112 -11.92 23.86 13.56
C VAL A 112 -10.77 24.06 12.55
N THR A 113 -9.93 25.10 12.67
CA THR A 113 -8.87 25.38 11.68
C THR A 113 -7.58 24.58 11.91
N GLN A 114 -7.31 24.10 13.12
CA GLN A 114 -6.06 23.40 13.46
C GLN A 114 -6.04 21.96 12.95
N ASP A 115 -7.17 21.28 13.09
CA ASP A 115 -7.29 19.87 12.74
C ASP A 115 -7.20 19.69 11.22
N GLU A 116 -7.75 20.63 10.45
CA GLU A 116 -7.62 20.65 8.98
C GLU A 116 -6.18 20.82 8.52
N PHE A 117 -5.41 21.75 9.13
CA PHE A 117 -4.01 21.93 8.78
C PHE A 117 -3.16 20.71 9.11
N LYS A 118 -3.38 20.09 10.29
CA LYS A 118 -2.66 18.87 10.69
C LYS A 118 -2.96 17.70 9.76
N GLN A 119 -4.23 17.51 9.40
CA GLN A 119 -4.64 16.47 8.44
C GLN A 119 -4.03 16.71 7.06
N LEU A 120 -4.05 17.95 6.57
CA LEU A 120 -3.45 18.30 5.28
C LEU A 120 -1.93 18.05 5.30
N LEU A 121 -1.26 18.41 6.39
CA LEU A 121 0.17 18.19 6.59
C LEU A 121 0.51 16.68 6.64
N GLU A 122 -0.22 15.90 7.43
CA GLU A 122 -0.03 14.45 7.54
C GLU A 122 -0.25 13.76 6.18
N LEU A 123 -1.28 14.17 5.44
CA LEU A 123 -1.55 13.66 4.10
C LEU A 123 -0.44 14.05 3.12
N ALA A 124 -0.01 15.32 3.13
CA ALA A 124 1.04 15.82 2.25
C ALA A 124 2.38 15.11 2.50
N LEU A 125 2.76 14.92 3.78
CA LEU A 125 3.96 14.17 4.15
C LEU A 125 3.85 12.70 3.72
N THR A 126 2.68 12.08 3.89
CA THR A 126 2.48 10.68 3.50
C THR A 126 2.64 10.49 2.00
N VAL A 127 2.02 11.33 1.18
CA VAL A 127 2.18 11.29 -0.27
C VAL A 127 3.64 11.53 -0.66
N LEU A 128 4.29 12.54 -0.06
CA LEU A 128 5.69 12.88 -0.34
C LEU A 128 6.63 11.70 -0.03
N PHE A 129 6.55 11.12 1.17
CA PHE A 129 7.44 10.03 1.58
C PHE A 129 7.12 8.71 0.88
N CYS A 130 5.85 8.43 0.54
CA CYS A 130 5.52 7.28 -0.30
C CYS A 130 6.15 7.41 -1.68
N TYR A 131 6.07 8.58 -2.30
CA TYR A 131 6.69 8.83 -3.60
C TYR A 131 8.22 8.70 -3.53
N LEU A 132 8.86 9.32 -2.54
CA LEU A 132 10.31 9.23 -2.35
C LEU A 132 10.76 7.78 -2.06
N GLY A 133 10.04 7.06 -1.20
CA GLY A 133 10.33 5.67 -0.88
C GLY A 133 10.25 4.76 -2.09
N VAL A 134 9.20 4.91 -2.91
CA VAL A 134 9.08 4.18 -4.18
C VAL A 134 10.16 4.60 -5.17
N ALA A 135 10.43 5.90 -5.34
CA ALA A 135 11.43 6.37 -6.30
C ALA A 135 12.84 5.84 -5.99
N VAL A 136 13.25 5.90 -4.72
CA VAL A 136 14.57 5.45 -4.27
C VAL A 136 14.71 3.91 -4.37
N LEU A 137 13.70 3.16 -3.92
CA LEU A 137 13.76 1.70 -4.01
C LEU A 137 13.57 1.19 -5.44
N TYR A 138 12.76 1.86 -6.24
CA TYR A 138 12.59 1.49 -7.65
C TYR A 138 13.87 1.74 -8.45
N GLN A 139 14.64 2.79 -8.13
CA GLN A 139 15.93 3.05 -8.78
C GLN A 139 16.99 2.00 -8.41
N THR A 140 16.91 1.42 -7.20
CA THR A 140 17.89 0.44 -6.70
C THR A 140 17.45 -1.02 -6.88
N ARG A 141 16.28 -1.26 -7.46
CA ARG A 141 15.65 -2.59 -7.57
C ARG A 141 16.50 -3.65 -8.29
N ASP A 142 17.39 -3.23 -9.19
CA ASP A 142 18.23 -4.14 -9.98
C ASP A 142 19.57 -4.46 -9.29
N SER A 143 19.91 -3.78 -8.19
CA SER A 143 21.12 -4.03 -7.38
C SER A 143 20.83 -4.84 -6.11
N PHE A 144 19.58 -4.85 -5.65
CA PHE A 144 19.14 -5.65 -4.50
C PHE A 144 18.66 -7.03 -4.95
N ASN A 145 19.58 -8.00 -4.98
CA ASN A 145 19.22 -9.40 -5.14
C ASN A 145 18.60 -9.91 -3.84
N PHE A 146 17.28 -10.00 -3.80
CA PHE A 146 16.58 -10.70 -2.73
C PHE A 146 16.88 -12.20 -2.88
N ILE A 147 17.99 -12.64 -2.29
CA ILE A 147 18.35 -14.05 -2.20
C ILE A 147 17.39 -14.65 -1.17
N ILE A 148 16.33 -15.27 -1.66
CA ILE A 148 15.55 -16.21 -0.85
C ILE A 148 16.37 -17.50 -0.85
N PRO A 149 17.03 -17.89 0.25
CA PRO A 149 17.68 -19.18 0.30
C PRO A 149 16.60 -20.27 0.26
N TYR A 150 16.29 -20.77 -0.94
CA TYR A 150 15.40 -21.90 -1.12
C TYR A 150 16.23 -23.18 -1.03
N VAL A 151 16.10 -23.88 0.09
CA VAL A 151 16.62 -25.24 0.20
C VAL A 151 15.53 -26.17 -0.32
N GLU A 152 15.59 -26.50 -1.61
CA GLU A 152 14.77 -27.59 -2.16
C GLU A 152 15.28 -28.89 -1.55
N PHE A 153 14.53 -29.46 -0.60
CA PHE A 153 14.81 -30.80 -0.10
C PHE A 153 14.50 -31.81 -1.19
N LYS A 154 15.48 -32.06 -2.07
CA LYS A 154 15.44 -33.23 -2.95
C LYS A 154 15.58 -34.46 -2.06
N LYS A 155 14.65 -35.41 -2.21
CA LYS A 155 14.73 -36.71 -1.54
C LYS A 155 16.03 -37.38 -1.97
N GLN A 156 17.05 -37.29 -1.14
CA GLN A 156 18.34 -37.90 -1.40
C GLN A 156 18.20 -39.37 -1.03
N GLU A 157 18.13 -40.23 -2.03
CA GLU A 157 18.15 -41.67 -1.80
C GLU A 157 19.52 -42.01 -1.23
N LYS A 158 19.61 -42.11 0.11
CA LYS A 158 20.72 -42.76 0.81
C LYS A 158 20.65 -44.26 0.53
N GLY A 159 20.86 -44.64 -0.72
CA GLY A 159 21.19 -45.99 -1.11
C GLY A 159 22.70 -46.04 -1.32
N ILE A 160 23.39 -46.91 -0.58
CA ILE A 160 24.70 -47.40 -0.99
C ILE A 160 24.48 -47.98 -2.39
N ARG A 161 24.97 -47.33 -3.44
CA ARG A 161 25.19 -48.03 -4.70
C ARG A 161 26.24 -49.09 -4.36
N PRO A 162 25.92 -50.39 -4.33
CA PRO A 162 26.92 -51.39 -4.00
C PRO A 162 27.98 -51.33 -5.12
N VAL A 163 29.16 -50.81 -4.78
CA VAL A 163 30.32 -50.85 -5.67
C VAL A 163 30.87 -52.27 -5.56
N ILE A 164 30.62 -53.07 -6.60
CA ILE A 164 31.20 -54.40 -6.74
C ILE A 164 32.65 -54.19 -7.17
N LEU A 165 33.58 -54.38 -6.25
CA LEU A 165 35.01 -54.45 -6.55
C LEU A 165 35.32 -55.88 -7.00
N ASP A 166 35.73 -56.02 -8.25
CA ASP A 166 36.26 -57.27 -8.80
C ASP A 166 37.71 -57.42 -8.34
N THR A 167 38.02 -58.46 -7.55
CA THR A 167 39.39 -58.77 -7.08
C THR A 167 39.90 -60.05 -7.73
N SER A 168 39.75 -60.17 -9.04
CA SER A 168 40.41 -61.24 -9.79
C SER A 168 41.92 -60.90 -9.89
N ALA A 169 42.72 -61.70 -9.19
CA ALA A 169 44.19 -61.65 -9.14
C ALA A 169 44.82 -62.60 -10.17
#